data_AF-A0A9D5T2S5-F1
#
_entry.id   AF-A0A9D5T2S5-F1
#
_cell.length_a   1.000
_cell.length_b   1.000
_cell.length_c   1.000
_cell.angle_alpha   90.00
_cell.angle_beta   90.00
_cell.angle_gamma   90.00
#
_symmetry.space_group_name_H-M   'P 1'
#
loop_
_entity.id
_entity.type
_entity.pdbx_description
1 polymer ?
#
loop_
_entity_poly.entity_id
_entity_poly.type
_entity_poly.pdbx_seq_one_letter_code
_entity_poly.pdbx_strand_id
1 'polypeptide(L)'
;MAIINCPECGKEISDTIESCIHCGFVLKKEDKKTTDEAPEKSDVPEPTKPYYYEEDGKSRGGCGKTALIVLAIVGVLSIILFACVMVTPTSTISTSQSTTPVEKEVKVIDTATGIIGILEDDKKNSVAAKEKYGPYRLRIELPCTIDYINENYVRIEYEDVSINVSDENDQYLYTSDLRVCAYYEDDQLNFVTNQLQSGQQVIVIGDYYYVNANTIYLENCSFEIVEKPEQILAENLK
;
A
#
# COMPACT_ATOMS: atom_id res chain seq x y z
N MET A 1 -30.23 -27.21 -8.30
CA MET A 1 -29.25 -26.32 -7.64
C MET A 1 -27.91 -26.71 -8.21
N ALA A 2 -27.26 -25.82 -8.94
CA ALA A 2 -25.93 -26.10 -9.47
C ALA A 2 -24.88 -25.54 -8.49
N ILE A 3 -23.84 -26.32 -8.24
CA ILE A 3 -22.64 -25.83 -7.59
C ILE A 3 -21.76 -25.26 -8.71
N ILE A 4 -21.34 -24.02 -8.56
CA ILE A 4 -20.40 -23.34 -9.47
C ILE A 4 -19.09 -23.08 -8.73
N ASN A 5 -18.00 -22.92 -9.46
CA ASN A 5 -16.71 -22.57 -8.85
C ASN A 5 -16.53 -21.06 -8.90
N CYS A 6 -16.10 -20.47 -7.79
CA CYS A 6 -15.76 -19.05 -7.73
C CYS A 6 -14.65 -18.74 -8.76
N PRO A 7 -14.80 -17.73 -9.63
CA PRO A 7 -13.78 -17.38 -10.62
C PRO A 7 -12.50 -16.77 -10.01
N GLU A 8 -12.57 -16.31 -8.77
CA GLU A 8 -11.45 -15.65 -8.08
C GLU A 8 -10.68 -16.65 -7.19
N CYS A 9 -11.38 -17.42 -6.33
CA CYS A 9 -10.72 -18.33 -5.39
C CYS A 9 -10.83 -19.82 -5.74
N GLY A 10 -11.57 -20.19 -6.79
CA GLY A 10 -11.72 -21.57 -7.26
C GLY A 10 -12.53 -22.50 -6.36
N LYS A 11 -13.08 -22.00 -5.24
CA LYS A 11 -13.89 -22.81 -4.31
C LYS A 11 -15.33 -22.99 -4.80
N GLU A 12 -15.90 -24.13 -4.44
CA GLU A 12 -17.28 -24.50 -4.75
C GLU A 12 -18.28 -23.62 -3.96
N ILE A 13 -19.22 -23.04 -4.68
CA ILE A 13 -20.25 -22.14 -4.15
C ILE A 13 -21.60 -22.39 -4.84
N SER A 14 -22.70 -21.98 -4.20
CA SER A 14 -24.04 -22.11 -4.77
C SER A 14 -24.29 -21.08 -5.88
N ASP A 15 -24.95 -21.48 -6.97
CA ASP A 15 -25.41 -20.56 -8.04
C ASP A 15 -26.38 -19.46 -7.58
N THR A 16 -26.85 -19.54 -6.33
CA THR A 16 -27.80 -18.59 -5.73
C THR A 16 -27.15 -17.45 -4.95
N ILE A 17 -25.84 -17.46 -4.66
CA ILE A 17 -25.23 -16.40 -3.84
C ILE A 17 -24.78 -15.21 -4.70
N GLU A 18 -24.89 -14.00 -4.15
CA GLU A 18 -24.51 -12.75 -4.83
C GLU A 18 -23.03 -12.44 -4.67
N SER A 19 -22.39 -12.99 -3.65
CA SER A 19 -20.95 -12.87 -3.41
C SER A 19 -20.38 -14.15 -2.84
N CYS A 20 -19.13 -14.43 -3.17
CA CYS A 20 -18.42 -15.60 -2.65
C CYS A 20 -18.18 -15.44 -1.14
N ILE A 21 -18.66 -16.41 -0.36
CA ILE A 21 -18.48 -16.44 1.10
C ILE A 21 -17.02 -16.64 1.55
N HIS A 22 -16.13 -17.03 0.64
CA HIS A 22 -14.73 -17.32 0.96
C HIS A 22 -13.78 -16.15 0.70
N CYS A 23 -14.06 -15.33 -0.32
CA CYS A 23 -13.17 -14.24 -0.73
C CYS A 23 -13.89 -12.89 -0.90
N GLY A 24 -15.23 -12.85 -0.83
CA GLY A 24 -16.01 -11.62 -1.01
C GLY A 24 -16.27 -11.22 -2.47
N PHE A 25 -15.81 -12.00 -3.45
CA PHE A 25 -15.99 -11.67 -4.87
C PHE A 25 -17.48 -11.62 -5.27
N VAL A 26 -17.93 -10.50 -5.85
CA VAL A 26 -19.33 -10.25 -6.23
C VAL A 26 -19.66 -10.90 -7.58
N LEU A 27 -20.62 -11.82 -7.58
CA LEU A 27 -21.09 -12.56 -8.74
C LEU A 27 -22.36 -11.87 -9.27
N LYS A 28 -22.20 -10.97 -10.26
CA LYS A 28 -23.35 -10.30 -10.88
C LYS A 28 -24.28 -11.33 -11.52
N LYS A 29 -25.53 -11.42 -11.03
CA LYS A 29 -26.58 -12.22 -11.68
C LYS A 29 -27.19 -11.40 -12.81
N GLU A 30 -27.13 -11.92 -14.03
CA GLU A 30 -27.96 -11.38 -15.12
C GLU A 30 -29.38 -11.92 -14.99
N ASP A 31 -30.35 -11.01 -15.04
CA ASP A 31 -31.74 -11.22 -14.69
C ASP A 31 -32.45 -12.23 -15.59
N LYS A 32 -33.10 -13.21 -14.95
CA LYS A 32 -34.05 -14.12 -15.59
C LYS A 32 -35.30 -13.34 -16.03
N LYS A 33 -35.55 -13.33 -17.33
CA LYS A 33 -36.85 -13.03 -17.95
C LYS A 33 -37.96 -13.93 -17.39
N THR A 34 -39.06 -13.31 -16.95
CA THR A 34 -40.45 -13.84 -16.95
C THR A 34 -41.38 -12.62 -17.16
N THR A 35 -42.02 -12.40 -18.34
CA THR A 35 -43.44 -12.72 -18.66
C THR A 35 -44.38 -12.53 -17.45
N ASP A 36 -45.40 -11.67 -17.41
CA ASP A 36 -46.28 -11.07 -18.43
C ASP A 36 -46.88 -9.72 -17.94
N GLU A 37 -47.54 -9.00 -18.86
CA GLU A 37 -48.41 -7.79 -18.71
C GLU A 37 -47.81 -6.44 -19.18
N ALA A 38 -48.47 -5.86 -20.20
CA ALA A 38 -48.21 -4.57 -20.85
C ALA A 38 -49.39 -3.60 -20.54
N PRO A 39 -49.39 -2.29 -20.95
CA PRO A 39 -48.37 -1.49 -21.63
C PRO A 39 -48.14 -0.07 -21.05
N GLU A 40 -46.97 0.54 -21.23
CA GLU A 40 -46.90 1.97 -21.61
C GLU A 40 -45.55 2.37 -22.20
N LYS A 41 -45.59 3.23 -23.22
CA LYS A 41 -44.48 3.68 -24.08
C LYS A 41 -43.54 4.63 -23.34
N SER A 42 -42.24 4.48 -23.55
CA SER A 42 -41.33 5.63 -23.64
C SER A 42 -40.05 5.28 -24.41
N ASP A 43 -39.71 6.15 -25.35
CA ASP A 43 -38.57 6.09 -26.24
C ASP A 43 -37.24 6.23 -25.46
N VAL A 44 -36.35 5.24 -25.54
CA VAL A 44 -34.93 5.38 -25.18
C VAL A 44 -34.08 4.59 -26.19
N PRO A 45 -33.03 5.20 -26.78
CA PRO A 45 -32.27 4.59 -27.87
C PRO A 45 -31.35 3.44 -27.43
N GLU A 46 -31.18 2.53 -28.39
CA GLU A 46 -30.45 1.26 -28.42
C GLU A 46 -29.01 1.32 -27.86
N PRO A 47 -28.60 0.41 -26.94
CA PRO A 47 -27.21 0.30 -26.51
C PRO A 47 -26.39 -0.46 -27.56
N THR A 48 -25.27 0.14 -27.94
CA THR A 48 -24.29 -0.41 -28.88
C THR A 48 -23.63 -1.69 -28.34
N LYS A 49 -23.50 -2.68 -29.22
CA LYS A 49 -22.96 -4.03 -28.96
C LYS A 49 -21.57 -4.00 -28.29
N PRO A 50 -21.26 -4.95 -27.38
CA PRO A 50 -19.91 -5.10 -26.85
C PRO A 50 -18.98 -5.64 -27.95
N TYR A 51 -17.88 -4.92 -28.14
CA TYR A 51 -16.81 -5.25 -29.07
C TYR A 51 -15.97 -6.39 -28.46
N TYR A 52 -16.00 -7.57 -29.07
CA TYR A 52 -15.05 -8.64 -28.78
C TYR A 52 -13.72 -8.31 -29.48
N TYR A 53 -12.61 -8.39 -28.75
CA TYR A 53 -11.27 -8.45 -29.33
C TYR A 53 -10.92 -9.91 -29.59
N GLU A 54 -10.55 -10.23 -30.83
CA GLU A 54 -9.95 -11.51 -31.19
C GLU A 54 -8.46 -11.44 -30.83
N GLU A 55 -7.99 -12.35 -29.99
CA GLU A 55 -6.57 -12.51 -29.72
C GLU A 55 -5.88 -13.12 -30.95
N ASP A 56 -5.00 -12.34 -31.56
CA ASP A 56 -4.22 -12.71 -32.73
C ASP A 56 -3.06 -13.63 -32.33
N GLY A 57 -3.29 -14.94 -32.50
CA GLY A 57 -2.28 -15.98 -32.37
C GLY A 57 -1.11 -15.78 -33.34
N LYS A 58 -0.03 -15.16 -32.86
CA LYS A 58 1.21 -14.97 -33.63
C LYS A 58 2.08 -16.22 -33.60
N SER A 59 2.17 -16.88 -34.75
CA SER A 59 2.99 -18.05 -35.04
C SER A 59 4.48 -17.82 -34.77
N ARG A 60 5.08 -18.64 -33.89
CA ARG A 60 6.54 -18.75 -33.72
C ARG A 60 7.12 -19.74 -34.73
N GLY A 61 7.66 -19.21 -35.83
CA GLY A 61 8.49 -19.95 -36.78
C GLY A 61 9.84 -19.26 -36.95
N GLY A 62 10.90 -19.83 -36.39
CA GLY A 62 12.24 -19.23 -36.47
C GLY A 62 13.30 -20.00 -35.67
N CYS A 63 13.37 -21.31 -35.86
CA CYS A 63 14.35 -22.18 -35.23
C CYS A 63 15.68 -22.15 -36.04
N GLY A 64 16.79 -21.79 -35.39
CA GLY A 64 18.13 -22.24 -35.84
C GLY A 64 19.24 -21.19 -35.97
N LYS A 65 18.94 -19.89 -36.16
CA LYS A 65 20.00 -18.87 -36.38
C LYS A 65 20.26 -17.93 -35.19
N THR A 66 19.29 -17.78 -34.28
CA THR A 66 19.43 -16.92 -33.10
C THR A 66 20.30 -17.53 -32.00
N ALA A 67 20.37 -18.87 -31.91
CA ALA A 67 21.16 -19.56 -30.89
C ALA A 67 22.68 -19.32 -31.01
N LEU A 68 23.21 -19.19 -32.23
CA LEU A 68 24.64 -18.93 -32.45
C LEU A 68 25.05 -17.50 -32.08
N ILE A 69 24.15 -16.53 -32.28
CA ILE A 69 24.42 -15.12 -31.93
C ILE A 69 24.44 -14.96 -30.39
N VAL A 70 23.53 -15.63 -29.68
CA VAL A 70 23.49 -15.59 -28.21
C VAL A 70 24.74 -16.23 -27.61
N LEU A 71 25.22 -17.37 -28.15
CA LEU A 71 26.46 -18.00 -27.68
C LEU A 71 27.70 -17.12 -27.92
N ALA A 72 27.76 -16.41 -29.05
CA ALA A 72 28.85 -15.47 -29.32
C ALA A 72 28.85 -14.28 -28.33
N ILE A 73 27.68 -13.72 -28.02
CA ILE A 73 27.57 -12.59 -27.07
C ILE A 73 27.96 -13.03 -25.65
N VAL A 74 27.49 -14.20 -25.20
CA VAL A 74 27.85 -14.75 -23.88
C VAL A 74 29.36 -15.05 -23.79
N GLY A 75 29.95 -15.55 -24.88
CA GLY A 75 31.40 -15.75 -24.97
C GLY A 75 32.19 -14.46 -24.84
N VAL A 76 31.78 -13.39 -25.53
CA VAL A 76 32.45 -12.08 -25.46
C VAL A 76 32.28 -11.45 -24.07
N LEU A 77 31.10 -11.52 -23.46
CA LEU A 77 30.85 -10.98 -22.12
C LEU A 77 31.66 -11.70 -21.03
N SER A 78 31.81 -13.02 -21.14
CA SER A 78 32.64 -13.79 -20.19
C SER A 78 34.13 -13.47 -20.32
N ILE A 79 34.63 -13.24 -21.55
CA ILE A 79 36.02 -12.78 -21.77
C ILE A 79 36.23 -11.36 -21.21
N ILE A 80 35.28 -10.45 -21.40
CA ILE A 80 35.35 -9.08 -20.85
C ILE A 80 35.37 -9.11 -19.33
N LEU A 81 34.49 -9.89 -18.69
CA LEU A 81 34.48 -10.06 -17.24
C LEU A 81 35.79 -10.64 -16.71
N PHE A 82 36.34 -11.65 -17.39
CA PHE A 82 37.60 -12.27 -16.97
C PHE A 82 38.78 -11.30 -17.12
N ALA A 83 38.80 -10.48 -18.17
CA ALA A 83 39.79 -9.42 -18.34
C ALA A 83 39.65 -8.34 -17.25
N CYS A 84 38.44 -7.97 -16.84
CA CYS A 84 38.22 -7.04 -15.74
C CYS A 84 38.76 -7.58 -14.41
N VAL A 85 38.56 -8.87 -14.10
CA VAL A 85 39.09 -9.50 -12.87
C VAL A 85 40.62 -9.52 -12.85
N MET A 86 41.27 -9.72 -14.00
CA MET A 86 42.74 -9.79 -14.07
C MET A 86 43.43 -8.42 -14.09
N VAL A 87 42.71 -7.35 -14.44
CA VAL A 87 43.27 -5.99 -14.55
C VAL A 87 42.99 -5.15 -13.30
N THR A 88 42.16 -5.59 -12.36
CA THR A 88 42.04 -4.88 -11.09
C THR A 88 43.30 -5.11 -10.25
N PRO A 89 44.15 -4.08 -10.02
CA PRO A 89 45.14 -4.16 -8.95
C PRO A 89 44.36 -4.44 -7.66
N THR A 90 44.92 -5.28 -6.79
CA THR A 90 44.51 -5.41 -5.39
C THR A 90 44.69 -4.06 -4.69
N SER A 91 43.78 -3.15 -4.98
CA SER A 91 43.55 -1.94 -4.21
C SER A 91 42.99 -2.44 -2.90
N THR A 92 43.81 -2.38 -1.86
CA THR A 92 43.36 -2.32 -0.47
C THR A 92 42.05 -1.56 -0.42
N ILE A 93 40.97 -2.26 -0.05
CA ILE A 93 39.67 -1.67 0.23
C ILE A 93 39.91 -0.68 1.37
N SER A 94 40.17 0.57 1.00
CA SER A 94 39.95 1.69 1.90
C SER A 94 38.45 1.67 2.12
N THR A 95 38.04 1.33 3.35
CA THR A 95 36.71 1.53 3.89
C THR A 95 36.15 2.79 3.26
N SER A 96 35.22 2.61 2.32
CA SER A 96 34.46 3.71 1.76
C SER A 96 33.84 4.42 2.95
N GLN A 97 34.26 5.67 3.14
CA GLN A 97 33.63 6.56 4.09
C GLN A 97 32.14 6.45 3.83
N SER A 98 31.44 5.95 4.86
CA SER A 98 30.01 6.13 5.02
C SER A 98 29.75 7.60 4.68
N THR A 99 29.13 7.84 3.53
CA THR A 99 28.40 9.08 3.33
C THR A 99 27.39 9.07 4.46
N THR A 100 27.69 9.81 5.52
CA THR A 100 26.75 10.04 6.61
C THR A 100 25.42 10.39 5.94
N PRO A 101 24.37 9.56 6.12
CA PRO A 101 23.06 9.91 5.59
C PRO A 101 22.75 11.30 6.14
N VAL A 102 22.41 12.23 5.25
CA VAL A 102 21.99 13.57 5.65
C VAL A 102 20.79 13.36 6.57
N GLU A 103 21.03 13.52 7.86
CA GLU A 103 20.05 13.27 8.91
C GLU A 103 18.96 14.33 8.77
N LYS A 104 17.82 13.94 8.18
CA LYS A 104 16.65 14.81 8.09
C LYS A 104 16.22 15.16 9.51
N GLU A 105 15.87 16.42 9.71
CA GLU A 105 15.31 16.87 10.99
C GLU A 105 13.99 16.13 11.24
N VAL A 106 13.93 15.41 12.37
CA VAL A 106 12.70 14.71 12.79
C VAL A 106 11.76 15.74 13.40
N LYS A 107 10.63 15.98 12.74
CA LYS A 107 9.59 16.85 13.29
C LYS A 107 8.58 15.96 14.01
N VAL A 108 8.61 16.04 15.34
CA VAL A 108 7.64 15.35 16.19
C VAL A 108 6.29 16.04 16.00
N ILE A 109 5.31 15.30 15.50
CA ILE A 109 3.91 15.73 15.43
C ILE A 109 3.18 14.88 16.46
N ASP A 110 3.28 15.34 17.70
CA ASP A 110 2.72 14.71 18.90
C ASP A 110 1.22 14.94 19.06
N THR A 111 0.67 15.91 18.33
CA THR A 111 -0.69 16.37 18.51
C THR A 111 -1.50 16.16 17.24
N ALA A 112 -2.69 15.62 17.45
CA ALA A 112 -3.75 15.47 16.48
C ALA A 112 -3.99 16.78 15.65
N THR A 113 -3.85 17.94 16.29
CA THR A 113 -3.90 19.27 15.65
C THR A 113 -2.84 19.46 14.57
N GLY A 114 -1.60 18.98 14.79
CA GLY A 114 -0.53 19.08 13.80
C GLY A 114 -0.80 18.22 12.57
N ILE A 115 -1.46 17.06 12.75
CA ILE A 115 -1.86 16.19 11.65
C ILE A 115 -2.99 16.82 10.82
N ILE A 116 -3.95 17.46 11.47
CA ILE A 116 -5.00 18.22 10.78
C ILE A 116 -4.40 19.37 9.98
N GLY A 117 -3.41 20.07 10.52
CA GLY A 117 -2.69 21.11 9.78
C GLY A 117 -2.10 20.59 8.46
N ILE A 118 -1.53 19.38 8.46
CA ILE A 118 -1.02 18.73 7.24
C ILE A 118 -2.17 18.45 6.26
N LEU A 119 -3.28 17.87 6.74
CA LEU A 119 -4.43 17.56 5.90
C LEU A 119 -5.06 18.80 5.28
N GLU A 120 -5.22 19.87 6.06
CA GLU A 120 -5.78 21.13 5.58
C GLU A 120 -4.88 21.80 4.56
N ASP A 121 -3.57 21.81 4.81
CA ASP A 121 -2.60 22.37 3.89
C ASP A 121 -2.57 21.59 2.57
N ASP A 122 -2.66 20.26 2.61
CA ASP A 122 -2.70 19.43 1.41
C ASP A 122 -4.02 19.59 0.63
N LYS A 123 -5.16 19.63 1.33
CA LYS A 123 -6.48 19.93 0.72
C LYS A 123 -6.50 21.29 0.02
N LYS A 124 -5.80 22.29 0.57
CA LYS A 124 -5.67 23.62 -0.05
C LYS A 124 -4.68 23.60 -1.23
N ASN A 125 -3.52 22.95 -1.05
CA ASN A 125 -2.46 22.89 -2.05
C ASN A 125 -1.45 21.77 -1.72
N SER A 126 -1.61 20.62 -2.36
CA SER A 126 -0.74 19.45 -2.14
C SER A 126 0.73 19.68 -2.50
N VAL A 127 1.02 20.56 -3.46
CA VAL A 127 2.41 20.94 -3.80
C VAL A 127 3.04 21.72 -2.67
N ALA A 128 2.31 22.69 -2.10
CA ALA A 128 2.79 23.47 -0.97
C ALA A 128 2.94 22.62 0.30
N ALA A 129 2.03 21.67 0.54
CA ALA A 129 2.16 20.72 1.63
C ALA A 129 3.41 19.85 1.46
N LYS A 130 3.66 19.32 0.26
CA LYS A 130 4.88 18.55 -0.02
C LYS A 130 6.16 19.37 0.14
N GLU A 131 6.17 20.63 -0.28
CA GLU A 131 7.31 21.52 -0.07
C GLU A 131 7.53 21.84 1.42
N LYS A 132 6.45 22.03 2.17
CA LYS A 132 6.46 22.35 3.60
C LYS A 132 6.82 21.14 4.49
N TYR A 133 6.38 19.94 4.13
CA TYR A 133 6.49 18.75 4.98
C TYR A 133 7.46 17.68 4.44
N GLY A 134 7.73 17.66 3.14
CA GLY A 134 8.65 16.70 2.51
C GLY A 134 10.10 16.66 3.03
N PRO A 135 10.71 17.76 3.54
CA PRO A 135 12.05 17.65 4.12
C PRO A 135 12.07 17.02 5.52
N TYR A 136 10.91 16.87 6.16
CA TYR A 136 10.81 16.37 7.54
C TYR A 136 10.46 14.90 7.57
N ARG A 137 11.05 14.20 8.56
CA ARG A 137 10.58 12.88 8.96
C ARG A 137 9.51 13.06 10.03
N LEU A 138 8.31 12.56 9.75
CA LEU A 138 7.15 12.67 10.63
C LEU A 138 7.22 11.55 11.66
N ARG A 139 7.16 11.91 12.94
CA ARG A 139 6.94 10.97 14.05
C ARG A 139 5.50 11.13 14.52
N ILE A 140 4.71 10.07 14.35
CA ILE A 140 3.29 10.01 14.73
C ILE A 140 3.15 9.08 15.94
N GLU A 141 2.83 9.68 17.08
CA GLU A 141 2.61 8.99 18.35
C GLU A 141 1.11 8.93 18.64
N LEU A 142 0.46 7.86 18.19
CA LEU A 142 -0.98 7.68 18.39
C LEU A 142 -1.27 6.24 18.78
N PRO A 143 -2.22 5.98 19.69
CA PRO A 143 -2.71 4.63 19.90
C PRO A 143 -3.37 4.16 18.60
N CYS A 144 -2.78 3.19 17.94
CA CYS A 144 -3.30 2.66 16.68
C CYS A 144 -3.77 1.22 16.84
N THR A 145 -4.77 0.86 16.03
CA THR A 145 -5.12 -0.51 15.75
C THR A 145 -4.65 -0.84 14.34
N ILE A 146 -3.97 -1.97 14.20
CA ILE A 146 -3.57 -2.44 12.87
C ILE A 146 -4.81 -3.08 12.28
N ASP A 147 -5.39 -2.40 11.29
CA ASP A 147 -6.60 -2.84 10.62
C ASP A 147 -6.27 -3.90 9.57
N TYR A 148 -5.26 -3.64 8.74
CA TYR A 148 -4.98 -4.51 7.61
C TYR A 148 -3.50 -4.55 7.26
N ILE A 149 -2.98 -5.77 7.07
CA ILE A 149 -1.63 -6.00 6.59
C ILE A 149 -1.72 -6.78 5.27
N ASN A 150 -0.98 -6.34 4.25
CA ASN A 150 -0.76 -7.12 3.04
C ASN A 150 0.72 -7.20 2.66
N GLU A 151 1.01 -7.86 1.54
CA GLU A 151 2.36 -8.09 1.02
C GLU A 151 3.11 -6.83 0.55
N ASN A 152 2.47 -5.66 0.51
CA ASN A 152 3.07 -4.44 -0.04
C ASN A 152 3.04 -3.23 0.93
N TYR A 153 2.15 -3.23 1.91
CA TYR A 153 2.00 -2.13 2.86
C TYR A 153 1.25 -2.57 4.12
N VAL A 154 1.41 -1.78 5.19
CA VAL A 154 0.62 -1.92 6.41
C VAL A 154 -0.34 -0.74 6.47
N ARG A 155 -1.64 -1.05 6.51
CA ARG A 155 -2.68 -0.07 6.80
C ARG A 155 -2.90 -0.04 8.30
N ILE A 156 -2.70 1.14 8.86
CA ILE A 156 -2.97 1.41 10.26
C ILE A 156 -4.20 2.33 10.27
N GLU A 157 -5.34 1.78 10.71
CA GLU A 157 -6.51 2.63 10.96
C GLU A 157 -6.46 3.10 12.41
N TYR A 158 -6.79 4.36 12.60
CA TYR A 158 -6.94 4.92 13.92
C TYR A 158 -8.44 4.91 14.22
N GLU A 159 -8.91 3.88 14.93
CA GLU A 159 -10.23 3.93 15.53
C GLU A 159 -10.25 5.04 16.59
N ASP A 160 -11.27 5.90 16.52
CA ASP A 160 -11.55 6.95 17.51
C ASP A 160 -10.47 8.01 17.75
N VAL A 161 -9.69 8.37 16.72
CA VAL A 161 -8.97 9.67 16.75
C VAL A 161 -9.99 10.77 16.42
N SER A 162 -10.93 11.00 17.35
CA SER A 162 -11.80 12.17 17.36
C SER A 162 -10.95 13.37 17.73
N ILE A 163 -10.40 14.04 16.74
CA ILE A 163 -9.64 15.26 16.96
C ILE A 163 -10.63 16.40 17.11
N ASN A 164 -10.93 16.77 18.35
CA ASN A 164 -11.73 17.96 18.62
C ASN A 164 -10.87 19.19 18.34
N VAL A 165 -11.03 19.78 17.15
CA VAL A 165 -10.52 21.11 16.84
C VAL A 165 -11.63 22.10 17.08
N SER A 166 -11.53 22.87 18.16
CA SER A 166 -12.34 24.07 18.37
C SER A 166 -11.65 25.28 17.75
N ASP A 167 -12.42 26.15 17.10
CA ASP A 167 -11.98 27.50 16.76
C ASP A 167 -12.00 28.42 17.99
N GLU A 168 -11.64 29.69 17.82
CA GLU A 168 -11.70 30.72 18.87
C GLU A 168 -13.12 30.93 19.46
N ASN A 169 -14.15 30.29 18.88
CA ASN A 169 -15.55 30.38 19.28
C ASN A 169 -16.12 29.06 19.85
N ASP A 170 -15.27 28.07 20.14
CA ASP A 170 -15.70 26.74 20.64
C ASP A 170 -16.69 26.00 19.72
N GLN A 171 -16.69 26.28 18.41
CA GLN A 171 -17.44 25.47 17.45
C GLN A 171 -16.62 24.24 17.02
N TYR A 172 -17.16 23.05 17.32
CA TYR A 172 -16.61 21.76 16.86
C TYR A 172 -16.68 21.69 15.32
N LEU A 173 -15.52 21.70 14.66
CA LEU A 173 -15.48 21.82 13.21
C LEU A 173 -15.43 20.49 12.44
N TYR A 174 -14.78 19.44 12.96
CA TYR A 174 -14.70 18.16 12.24
C TYR A 174 -14.52 16.94 13.16
N THR A 175 -15.29 15.89 12.91
CA THR A 175 -14.88 14.52 13.20
C THR A 175 -14.50 13.94 11.83
N SER A 176 -13.26 13.50 11.65
CA SER A 176 -12.87 12.85 10.41
C SER A 176 -12.09 11.60 10.74
N ASP A 177 -12.49 10.48 10.14
CA ASP A 177 -11.75 9.23 10.14
C ASP A 177 -10.40 9.48 9.46
N LEU A 178 -9.41 9.85 10.26
CA LEU A 178 -8.03 10.02 9.82
C LEU A 178 -7.41 8.63 9.67
N ARG A 179 -6.79 8.38 8.52
CA ARG A 179 -6.06 7.14 8.25
C ARG A 179 -4.60 7.45 7.99
N VAL A 180 -3.68 6.60 8.44
CA VAL A 180 -2.27 6.67 8.05
C VAL A 180 -1.88 5.34 7.40
N CYS A 181 -1.41 5.43 6.18
CA CYS A 181 -0.88 4.30 5.42
C CYS A 181 0.64 4.41 5.42
N ALA A 182 1.30 3.39 5.96
CA ALA A 182 2.75 3.30 5.99
C ALA A 182 3.23 2.27 4.96
N TYR A 183 4.04 2.71 4.01
CA TYR A 183 4.73 1.82 3.07
C TYR A 183 6.06 1.36 3.68
N TYR A 184 6.28 0.05 3.64
CA TYR A 184 7.49 -0.62 4.09
C TYR A 184 8.13 -1.32 2.89
N GLU A 185 9.45 -1.40 2.88
CA GLU A 185 10.18 -2.26 1.93
C GLU A 185 9.96 -3.75 2.29
N ASP A 186 10.08 -4.65 1.30
CA ASP A 186 9.76 -6.09 1.42
C ASP A 186 10.44 -6.79 2.61
N ASP A 187 11.67 -6.37 2.93
CA ASP A 187 12.46 -6.90 4.03
C ASP A 187 11.95 -6.43 5.40
N GLN A 188 11.49 -5.18 5.49
CA GLN A 188 10.87 -4.63 6.69
C GLN A 188 9.46 -5.15 6.92
N LEU A 189 8.70 -5.38 5.85
CA LEU A 189 7.33 -5.82 5.95
C LEU A 189 7.19 -7.14 6.73
N ASN A 190 8.08 -8.11 6.44
CA ASN A 190 8.12 -9.38 7.16
C ASN A 190 8.41 -9.19 8.66
N PHE A 191 9.26 -8.21 9.01
CA PHE A 191 9.53 -7.90 10.40
C PHE A 191 8.30 -7.28 11.07
N VAL A 192 7.64 -6.33 10.41
CA VAL A 192 6.43 -5.66 10.90
C VAL A 192 5.30 -6.66 11.14
N THR A 193 5.04 -7.54 10.16
CA THR A 193 3.96 -8.56 10.25
C THR A 193 4.15 -9.54 11.40
N ASN A 194 5.40 -9.86 11.75
CA ASN A 194 5.70 -10.85 12.78
C ASN A 194 5.72 -10.27 14.19
N GLN A 195 6.00 -8.96 14.33
CA GLN A 195 6.16 -8.31 15.63
C GLN A 195 4.89 -7.62 16.12
N LEU A 196 4.01 -7.21 15.21
CA LEU A 196 2.84 -6.42 15.58
C LEU A 196 1.59 -7.27 15.80
N GLN A 197 0.90 -7.01 16.91
CA GLN A 197 -0.38 -7.62 17.24
C GLN A 197 -1.51 -6.57 17.17
N SER A 198 -2.73 -7.04 16.86
CA SER A 198 -3.92 -6.19 16.92
C SER A 198 -4.11 -5.62 18.33
N GLY A 199 -4.38 -4.30 18.43
CA GLY A 199 -4.55 -3.58 19.70
C GLY A 199 -3.26 -3.15 20.40
N GLN A 200 -2.09 -3.34 19.78
CA GLN A 200 -0.81 -2.88 20.30
C GLN A 200 -0.55 -1.41 19.94
N GLN A 201 -0.09 -0.62 20.91
CA GLN A 201 0.32 0.77 20.63
C GLN A 201 1.66 0.80 19.92
N VAL A 202 1.71 1.48 18.78
CA VAL A 202 2.93 1.67 18.00
C VAL A 202 3.14 3.13 17.66
N ILE A 203 4.39 3.55 17.59
CA ILE A 203 4.81 4.84 17.06
C ILE A 203 5.26 4.58 15.63
N VAL A 204 4.73 5.34 14.68
CA VAL A 204 5.13 5.24 13.27
C VAL A 204 5.97 6.46 12.91
N ILE A 205 7.14 6.21 12.33
CA ILE A 205 8.09 7.25 11.93
C ILE A 205 8.34 7.08 10.44
N GLY A 206 7.97 8.06 9.62
CA GLY A 206 8.10 7.95 8.17
C GLY A 206 8.30 9.30 7.49
N ASP A 207 8.78 9.27 6.27
CA ASP A 207 8.85 10.43 5.40
C ASP A 207 7.46 10.72 4.82
N TYR A 208 7.06 11.99 4.82
CA TYR A 208 5.80 12.40 4.20
C TYR A 208 5.82 12.15 2.69
N TYR A 209 4.87 11.35 2.17
CA TYR A 209 4.77 11.08 0.74
C TYR A 209 3.67 11.94 0.08
N TYR A 210 2.40 11.76 0.47
CA TYR A 210 1.26 12.58 0.03
C TYR A 210 0.03 12.35 0.93
N VAL A 211 -1.01 13.16 0.73
CA VAL A 211 -2.35 12.95 1.31
C VAL A 211 -3.37 12.67 0.21
N ASN A 212 -4.30 11.76 0.48
CA ASN A 212 -5.49 11.59 -0.34
C ASN A 212 -6.72 11.50 0.56
N ALA A 213 -7.66 12.44 0.37
CA ALA A 213 -8.84 12.62 1.21
C ALA A 213 -8.48 12.82 2.69
N ASN A 214 -8.69 11.80 3.52
CA ASN A 214 -8.34 11.80 4.95
C ASN A 214 -7.24 10.77 5.27
N THR A 215 -6.50 10.30 4.25
CA THR A 215 -5.43 9.32 4.41
C THR A 215 -4.07 9.97 4.15
N ILE A 216 -3.17 9.87 5.13
CA ILE A 216 -1.77 10.29 5.01
C ILE A 216 -0.95 9.08 4.59
N TYR A 217 -0.15 9.23 3.55
CA TYR A 217 0.77 8.19 3.09
C TYR A 217 2.19 8.55 3.50
N LEU A 218 2.86 7.59 4.15
CA LEU A 218 4.24 7.69 4.58
C LEU A 218 5.11 6.69 3.82
N GLU A 219 6.33 7.09 3.46
CA GLU A 219 7.38 6.23 2.89
C GLU A 219 8.57 6.12 3.86
N ASN A 220 9.49 5.17 3.62
CA ASN A 220 10.67 4.95 4.48
C ASN A 220 10.31 4.80 5.97
N CYS A 221 9.22 4.07 6.23
CA CYS A 221 8.63 3.96 7.55
C CYS A 221 9.46 3.04 8.46
N SER A 222 9.61 3.44 9.71
CA SER A 222 10.04 2.60 10.83
C SER A 222 8.99 2.68 11.93
N PHE A 223 8.94 1.69 12.82
CA PHE A 223 8.00 1.70 13.94
C PHE A 223 8.70 1.39 15.25
N GLU A 224 8.17 1.93 16.35
CA GLU A 224 8.57 1.61 17.71
C GLU A 224 7.36 1.04 18.45
N ILE A 225 7.53 -0.08 19.15
CA ILE A 225 6.49 -0.64 20.00
C ILE A 225 6.48 0.12 21.33
N VAL A 226 5.32 0.64 21.72
CA VAL A 226 5.16 1.25 23.04
C VAL A 226 4.78 0.16 24.04
N GLU A 227 5.73 -0.25 24.87
CA GLU A 227 5.44 -1.16 25.98
C GLU A 227 4.50 -0.49 26.97
N LYS A 228 3.36 -1.13 27.27
CA LYS A 228 2.43 -0.59 28.27
C LYS A 228 3.14 -0.56 29.63
N PRO A 229 3.07 0.55 30.39
CA PRO A 229 3.75 0.67 31.68
C PRO A 229 3.28 -0.39 32.70
N GLU A 230 2.08 -0.94 32.54
CA GLU A 230 1.55 -2.03 33.39
C GLU A 230 2.33 -3.35 33.24
N GLN A 231 2.90 -3.64 32.06
CA GLN A 231 3.73 -4.83 31.85
C GLN A 231 5.11 -4.68 32.51
N ILE A 232 5.68 -3.48 32.46
CA ILE A 232 6.97 -3.16 33.09
C ILE A 232 6.89 -3.33 34.62
N LEU A 233 5.75 -2.99 35.25
CA LEU A 233 5.55 -3.19 36.69
C LEU A 233 5.42 -4.67 37.08
N ALA A 234 4.80 -5.50 36.24
CA ALA A 234 4.64 -6.94 36.51
C ALA A 234 5.96 -7.72 36.35
N GLU A 235 6.86 -7.26 35.49
CA GLU A 235 8.16 -7.89 35.26
C GLU A 235 9.19 -7.52 36.34
N ASN A 236 9.12 -6.30 36.88
CA ASN A 236 9.96 -5.86 38.00
C ASN A 236 9.50 -6.38 39.38
N LEU A 237 8.34 -7.04 39.46
CA LEU A 237 7.81 -7.65 40.68
C LEU A 237 8.07 -9.17 40.79
N LYS A 238 8.78 -9.76 39.82
CA LYS A 238 9.25 -11.16 39.85
C LYS A 238 10.72 -11.24 40.24
#